data_AF-A0A8I6XNI5-F1
#
_entry.id   AF-A0A8I6XNI5-F1
#
_cell.length_a   1.000
_cell.length_b   1.000
_cell.length_c   1.000
_cell.angle_alpha   90.00
_cell.angle_beta   90.00
_cell.angle_gamma   90.00
#
_symmetry.space_group_name_H-M   'P 1'
#
loop_
_entity.id
_entity.type
_entity.pdbx_description
1 polymer ?
#
loop_
_entity_poly.entity_id
_entity_poly.type
_entity_poly.pdbx_seq_one_letter_code
_entity_poly.pdbx_strand_id
1 'polypeptide(L)'
;MQERSAKILDDSSTLAKGVDGDFIAPDSLLQEVVNLVEAPVPILGRYDDSFLELPKDVLTTVMQKHQRYFPVISKSTGDLLPYFITVANGSISEEVVRKGNEAVLRARYEDAKFFYKMDTQKNLSEFRGQLKSILFHEKLGTMLDKMVRVENVVAELTLVLGINERMIPVVKDAATLAMSDLATSIVTEFTSLAGIMARHYALRDGLPEQIAEALFEITLPRFSGDVFLKTDAGIVLAVADRLDSLVGLFGAGCQPSSSNDPFGLRRISYGLV
;
A
#
# COMPACT_ATOMS: atom_id res chain seq x y z
N MET A 1 1.31 -5.58 -28.88
CA MET A 1 1.47 -5.17 -27.46
C MET A 1 2.26 -3.86 -27.36
N GLN A 2 3.47 -3.78 -27.92
CA GLN A 2 4.29 -2.55 -27.89
C GLN A 2 3.58 -1.34 -28.53
N GLU A 3 2.93 -1.51 -29.68
CA GLU A 3 2.18 -0.41 -30.34
C GLU A 3 1.03 0.14 -29.48
N ARG A 4 0.28 -0.72 -28.78
CA ARG A 4 -0.79 -0.29 -27.86
C ARG A 4 -0.23 0.48 -26.67
N SER A 5 0.90 0.01 -26.12
CA SER A 5 1.58 0.66 -25.00
C SER A 5 2.06 2.06 -25.39
N ALA A 6 2.73 2.20 -26.53
CA ALA A 6 3.19 3.47 -27.06
C ALA A 6 2.01 4.44 -27.28
N LYS A 7 0.92 3.95 -27.91
CA LYS A 7 -0.29 4.76 -28.11
C LYS A 7 -0.89 5.26 -26.80
N ILE A 8 -1.01 4.40 -25.78
CA ILE A 8 -1.52 4.82 -24.46
C ILE A 8 -0.63 5.91 -23.87
N LEU A 9 0.69 5.74 -23.90
CA LEU A 9 1.64 6.69 -23.32
C LEU A 9 1.61 8.05 -24.03
N ASP A 10 1.64 8.05 -25.36
CA ASP A 10 1.70 9.27 -26.17
C ASP A 10 0.42 10.11 -26.03
N ASP A 11 -0.74 9.45 -26.14
CA ASP A 11 -2.03 10.12 -26.01
C ASP A 11 -2.26 10.60 -24.57
N SER A 12 -1.90 9.79 -23.57
CA SER A 12 -1.99 10.18 -22.15
C SER A 12 -1.07 11.36 -21.83
N SER A 13 0.15 11.39 -22.39
CA SER A 13 1.07 12.52 -22.24
C SER A 13 0.49 13.80 -22.84
N THR A 14 -0.17 13.70 -23.99
CA THR A 14 -0.83 14.83 -24.64
C THR A 14 -1.98 15.36 -23.79
N LEU A 15 -2.81 14.48 -23.24
CA LEU A 15 -3.90 14.84 -22.33
C LEU A 15 -3.41 15.49 -21.03
N ALA A 16 -2.39 14.92 -20.39
CA ALA A 16 -1.81 15.45 -19.15
C ALA A 16 -1.20 16.85 -19.36
N LYS A 17 -0.50 17.06 -20.47
CA LYS A 17 0.03 18.39 -20.84
C LYS A 17 -1.08 19.43 -21.02
N GLY A 18 -2.26 19.03 -21.47
CA GLY A 18 -3.43 19.92 -21.60
C GLY A 18 -3.92 20.52 -20.27
N VAL A 19 -3.47 19.96 -19.14
CA VAL A 19 -3.77 20.47 -17.78
C VAL A 19 -2.49 20.83 -17.01
N ASP A 20 -1.42 21.19 -17.73
CA ASP A 20 -0.10 21.53 -17.16
C ASP A 20 0.51 20.43 -16.27
N GLY A 21 0.11 19.19 -16.52
CA GLY A 21 0.49 18.03 -15.75
C GLY A 21 1.36 17.02 -16.50
N ASP A 22 1.79 16.02 -15.74
CA ASP A 22 2.30 14.73 -16.19
C ASP A 22 1.47 13.61 -15.54
N PHE A 23 1.71 12.35 -15.86
CA PHE A 23 0.94 11.23 -15.28
C PHE A 23 1.83 10.13 -14.72
N ILE A 24 1.32 9.43 -13.72
CA ILE A 24 2.00 8.29 -13.09
C ILE A 24 1.46 6.99 -13.67
N ALA A 25 2.24 6.35 -14.53
CA ALA A 25 1.94 5.02 -15.08
C ALA A 25 3.06 4.03 -14.75
N PRO A 26 2.99 3.31 -13.62
CA PRO A 26 3.92 2.23 -13.34
C PRO A 26 3.83 1.15 -14.42
N ASP A 27 4.96 0.57 -14.82
CA ASP A 27 5.02 -0.43 -15.90
C ASP A 27 4.05 -1.59 -15.71
N SER A 28 3.87 -2.05 -14.46
CA SER A 28 2.93 -3.12 -14.13
C SER A 28 1.48 -2.74 -14.41
N LEU A 29 1.09 -1.50 -14.06
CA LEU A 29 -0.24 -0.98 -14.34
C LEU A 29 -0.43 -0.75 -15.84
N LEU A 30 0.56 -0.20 -16.53
CA LEU A 30 0.50 -0.02 -17.98
C LEU A 30 0.33 -1.35 -18.70
N GLN A 31 1.08 -2.38 -18.31
CA GLN A 31 0.94 -3.73 -18.86
C GLN A 31 -0.44 -4.32 -18.59
N GLU A 32 -0.99 -4.13 -17.39
CA GLU A 32 -2.36 -4.55 -17.07
C GLU A 32 -3.37 -3.86 -18.01
N VAL A 33 -3.30 -2.53 -18.14
CA VAL A 33 -4.21 -1.76 -19.02
C VAL A 33 -4.06 -2.19 -20.49
N VAL A 34 -2.84 -2.38 -20.98
CA VAL A 34 -2.56 -2.86 -22.35
C VAL A 34 -3.17 -4.24 -22.62
N ASN A 35 -3.28 -5.08 -21.58
CA ASN A 35 -3.91 -6.40 -21.70
C ASN A 35 -5.44 -6.36 -21.59
N LEU A 36 -6.01 -5.28 -21.05
CA LEU A 36 -7.46 -5.09 -20.94
C LEU A 36 -8.10 -4.51 -22.21
N VAL A 37 -7.34 -3.86 -23.08
CA VAL A 37 -7.87 -3.13 -24.25
C VAL A 37 -7.23 -3.56 -25.58
N GLU A 38 -8.03 -3.62 -26.63
CA GLU A 38 -7.60 -3.97 -27.99
C GLU A 38 -7.31 -2.71 -28.81
N ALA A 39 -8.17 -1.69 -28.69
CA ALA A 39 -8.04 -0.39 -29.33
C ALA A 39 -8.08 0.71 -28.26
N PRO A 40 -6.93 1.08 -27.66
CA PRO A 40 -6.90 1.99 -26.51
C PRO A 40 -7.33 3.41 -26.89
N VAL A 41 -8.22 4.00 -26.08
CA VAL A 41 -8.61 5.41 -26.16
C VAL A 41 -8.44 6.05 -24.78
N PRO A 42 -7.29 6.70 -24.52
CA PRO A 42 -7.10 7.45 -23.27
C PRO A 42 -8.05 8.65 -23.17
N ILE A 43 -8.61 8.86 -21.99
CA ILE A 43 -9.59 9.91 -21.70
C ILE A 43 -9.23 10.57 -20.38
N LEU A 44 -9.11 11.90 -20.42
CA LEU A 44 -8.89 12.72 -19.23
C LEU A 44 -10.22 12.92 -18.48
N GLY A 45 -10.25 12.52 -17.21
CA GLY A 45 -11.34 12.82 -16.28
C GLY A 45 -10.89 13.77 -15.17
N ARG A 46 -11.87 14.37 -14.49
CA ARG A 46 -11.65 15.26 -13.34
C ARG A 46 -12.42 14.77 -12.11
N TYR A 47 -11.87 14.97 -10.93
CA TYR A 47 -12.59 14.82 -9.66
C TYR A 47 -12.60 16.14 -8.88
N ASP A 48 -13.40 16.20 -7.82
CA ASP A 48 -13.52 17.40 -7.00
C ASP A 48 -12.22 17.67 -6.21
N ASP A 49 -11.70 18.89 -6.31
CA ASP A 49 -10.44 19.31 -5.70
C ASP A 49 -10.45 19.13 -4.16
N SER A 50 -11.63 19.08 -3.52
CA SER A 50 -11.76 18.80 -2.08
C SER A 50 -11.22 17.44 -1.67
N PHE A 51 -11.11 16.47 -2.59
CA PHE A 51 -10.48 15.18 -2.28
C PHE A 51 -8.97 15.26 -2.11
N LEU A 52 -8.32 16.35 -2.56
CA LEU A 52 -6.88 16.57 -2.35
C LEU A 52 -6.50 16.77 -0.88
N GLU A 53 -7.47 16.89 0.03
CA GLU A 53 -7.23 16.82 1.48
C GLU A 53 -6.82 15.41 1.95
N LEU A 54 -7.12 14.37 1.17
CA LEU A 54 -6.72 13.00 1.47
C LEU A 54 -5.22 12.81 1.17
N PRO A 55 -4.55 11.88 1.87
CA PRO A 55 -3.17 11.56 1.58
C PRO A 55 -3.00 11.12 0.13
N LYS A 56 -1.95 11.63 -0.55
CA LYS A 56 -1.66 11.33 -1.96
C LYS A 56 -1.63 9.83 -2.24
N ASP A 57 -1.09 9.04 -1.32
CA ASP A 57 -1.01 7.59 -1.45
C ASP A 57 -2.39 6.92 -1.46
N VAL A 58 -3.37 7.45 -0.71
CA VAL A 58 -4.77 6.97 -0.72
C VAL A 58 -5.37 7.20 -2.11
N LEU A 59 -5.31 8.45 -2.59
CA LEU A 59 -5.88 8.84 -3.89
C LEU A 59 -5.26 8.05 -5.04
N THR A 60 -3.93 7.91 -5.01
CA THR A 60 -3.15 7.16 -6.00
C THR A 60 -3.49 5.68 -5.99
N THR A 61 -3.56 5.08 -4.81
CA THR A 61 -3.86 3.64 -4.66
C THR A 61 -5.28 3.32 -5.13
N VAL A 62 -6.27 4.14 -4.77
CA VAL A 62 -7.65 3.98 -5.23
C VAL A 62 -7.73 4.08 -6.76
N MET A 63 -7.05 5.05 -7.38
CA MET A 63 -6.99 5.17 -8.85
C MET A 63 -6.34 3.95 -9.51
N GLN A 64 -5.14 3.58 -9.06
CA GLN A 64 -4.33 2.57 -9.74
C GLN A 64 -4.84 1.15 -9.49
N LYS A 65 -5.10 0.76 -8.23
CA LYS A 65 -5.44 -0.62 -7.88
C LYS A 65 -6.89 -0.97 -8.12
N HIS A 66 -7.81 -0.04 -7.92
CA HIS A 66 -9.25 -0.34 -8.02
C HIS A 66 -9.82 0.03 -9.39
N GLN A 67 -9.30 1.09 -10.02
CA GLN A 67 -9.86 1.62 -11.27
C GLN A 67 -8.93 1.54 -12.49
N ARG A 68 -7.65 1.22 -12.29
CA ARG A 68 -6.62 1.19 -13.35
C ARG A 68 -6.47 2.53 -14.06
N TYR A 69 -6.62 3.62 -13.31
CA TYR A 69 -6.42 4.97 -13.80
C TYR A 69 -4.98 5.42 -13.58
N PHE A 70 -4.50 6.33 -14.43
CA PHE A 70 -3.24 7.04 -14.23
C PHE A 70 -3.49 8.37 -13.51
N PRO A 71 -2.98 8.54 -12.28
CA PRO A 71 -3.00 9.82 -11.58
C PRO A 71 -2.26 10.90 -12.37
N VAL A 72 -2.80 12.11 -12.44
CA VAL A 72 -2.10 13.26 -13.01
C VAL A 72 -1.43 14.06 -11.90
N ILE A 73 -0.18 14.46 -12.12
CA ILE A 73 0.62 15.26 -11.21
C ILE A 73 1.04 16.57 -11.87
N SER A 74 1.25 17.60 -11.07
CA SER A 74 1.82 18.86 -11.51
C SER A 74 3.25 18.65 -11.99
N LYS A 75 3.55 19.13 -13.20
CA LYS A 75 4.92 19.05 -13.73
C LYS A 75 5.90 19.91 -12.94
N SER A 76 5.44 21.00 -12.33
CA SER A 76 6.29 21.94 -11.61
C SER A 76 6.51 21.55 -10.14
N THR A 77 5.51 20.98 -9.48
CA THR A 77 5.59 20.67 -8.04
C THR A 77 5.62 19.19 -7.72
N GLY A 78 5.17 18.32 -8.63
CA GLY A 78 5.00 16.89 -8.37
C GLY A 78 3.77 16.55 -7.51
N ASP A 79 2.97 17.56 -7.14
CA ASP A 79 1.73 17.38 -6.39
C ASP A 79 0.66 16.73 -7.25
N LEU A 80 -0.29 16.07 -6.60
CA LEU A 80 -1.42 15.46 -7.30
C LEU A 80 -2.37 16.57 -7.81
N LEU A 81 -2.70 16.52 -9.09
CA LEU A 81 -3.72 17.38 -9.68
C LEU A 81 -5.08 16.66 -9.62
N PRO A 82 -6.22 17.38 -9.64
CA PRO A 82 -7.56 16.79 -9.57
C PRO A 82 -7.99 16.09 -10.86
N TYR A 83 -7.05 15.48 -11.57
CA TYR A 83 -7.25 14.82 -12.86
C TYR A 83 -6.70 13.39 -12.83
N PHE A 84 -7.30 12.57 -13.67
CA PHE A 84 -6.86 11.20 -13.91
C PHE A 84 -7.06 10.85 -15.37
N ILE A 85 -6.34 9.83 -15.84
CA ILE A 85 -6.50 9.30 -17.18
C ILE A 85 -7.02 7.87 -17.07
N THR A 86 -8.15 7.61 -17.72
CA THR A 86 -8.69 6.26 -17.93
C THR A 86 -8.49 5.85 -19.38
N VAL A 87 -8.49 4.54 -19.67
CA VAL A 87 -8.31 4.03 -21.03
C VAL A 87 -9.53 3.20 -21.42
N ALA A 88 -10.30 3.71 -22.39
CA ALA A 88 -11.42 3.00 -22.98
C ALA A 88 -10.97 2.06 -24.11
N ASN A 89 -11.88 1.20 -24.56
CA ASN A 89 -11.62 0.24 -25.65
C ASN A 89 -12.56 0.48 -26.84
N GLY A 90 -11.99 0.81 -28.00
CA GLY A 90 -12.71 0.91 -29.27
C GLY A 90 -13.51 2.20 -29.47
N SER A 91 -14.42 2.18 -30.43
CA SER A 91 -15.25 3.33 -30.80
C SER A 91 -16.33 3.59 -29.76
N ILE A 92 -16.12 4.59 -28.92
CA ILE A 92 -16.95 4.92 -27.77
C ILE A 92 -17.23 6.42 -27.71
N SER A 93 -18.29 6.81 -26.99
CA SER A 93 -18.51 8.21 -26.65
C SER A 93 -17.61 8.60 -25.48
N GLU A 94 -16.59 9.43 -25.75
CA GLU A 94 -15.66 9.89 -24.72
C GLU A 94 -16.37 10.62 -23.58
N GLU A 95 -17.41 11.40 -23.87
CA GLU A 95 -18.18 12.14 -22.86
C GLU A 95 -18.90 11.19 -21.89
N VAL A 96 -19.54 10.14 -22.43
CA VAL A 96 -20.25 9.15 -21.60
C VAL A 96 -19.26 8.37 -20.74
N VAL A 97 -18.14 7.95 -21.32
CA VAL A 97 -17.10 7.23 -20.58
C VAL A 97 -16.47 8.12 -19.51
N ARG A 98 -16.16 9.38 -19.83
CA ARG A 98 -15.63 10.35 -18.86
C ARG A 98 -16.57 10.50 -17.66
N LYS A 99 -17.84 10.87 -17.89
CA LYS A 99 -18.83 11.04 -16.82
C LYS A 99 -19.03 9.78 -15.98
N GLY A 100 -19.01 8.60 -16.61
CA GLY A 100 -19.12 7.32 -15.92
C GLY A 100 -17.93 7.07 -14.98
N ASN A 101 -16.71 7.25 -15.47
CA ASN A 101 -15.49 7.04 -14.66
C ASN A 101 -15.36 8.10 -13.56
N GLU A 102 -15.73 9.36 -13.82
CA GLU A 102 -15.77 10.41 -12.81
C GLU A 102 -16.76 10.09 -11.69
N ALA A 103 -17.95 9.58 -12.03
CA ALA A 103 -18.95 9.17 -11.04
C ALA A 103 -18.47 7.99 -10.18
N VAL A 104 -17.79 7.01 -10.79
CA VAL A 104 -17.20 5.86 -10.08
C VAL A 104 -16.08 6.31 -9.15
N LEU A 105 -15.16 7.15 -9.63
CA LEU A 105 -14.05 7.64 -8.82
C LEU A 105 -14.54 8.48 -7.64
N ARG A 106 -15.50 9.38 -7.89
CA ARG A 106 -16.11 10.19 -6.84
C ARG A 106 -16.70 9.33 -5.72
N ALA A 107 -17.47 8.29 -6.05
CA ALA A 107 -18.02 7.39 -5.05
C ALA A 107 -16.93 6.73 -4.20
N ARG A 108 -15.84 6.26 -4.83
CA ARG A 108 -14.71 5.65 -4.12
C ARG A 108 -13.93 6.64 -3.25
N TYR A 109 -13.81 7.89 -3.66
CA TYR A 109 -13.16 8.92 -2.86
C TYR A 109 -14.02 9.38 -1.69
N GLU A 110 -15.34 9.40 -1.83
CA GLU A 110 -16.24 9.63 -0.69
C GLU A 110 -16.08 8.53 0.36
N ASP A 111 -16.03 7.25 -0.06
CA ASP A 111 -15.76 6.13 0.86
C ASP A 111 -14.40 6.31 1.56
N ALA A 112 -13.33 6.58 0.81
CA ALA A 112 -12.00 6.80 1.37
C ALA A 112 -11.96 7.98 2.35
N LYS A 113 -12.65 9.08 2.02
CA LYS A 113 -12.77 10.26 2.87
C LYS A 113 -13.52 9.95 4.16
N PHE A 114 -14.61 9.21 4.08
CA PHE A 114 -15.37 8.76 5.23
C PHE A 114 -14.51 7.91 6.17
N PHE A 115 -13.83 6.89 5.66
CA PHE A 115 -12.97 6.01 6.46
C PHE A 115 -11.79 6.75 7.07
N TYR A 116 -11.10 7.58 6.29
CA TYR A 116 -10.00 8.41 6.78
C TYR A 116 -10.46 9.36 7.91
N LYS A 117 -11.65 9.96 7.77
CA LYS A 117 -12.23 10.81 8.82
C LYS A 117 -12.55 10.03 10.09
N MET A 118 -13.01 8.79 9.99
CA MET A 118 -13.21 7.94 11.18
C MET A 118 -11.87 7.61 11.86
N ASP A 119 -10.86 7.25 11.07
CA ASP A 119 -9.55 6.85 11.60
C ASP A 119 -8.80 8.02 12.25
N THR A 120 -8.97 9.24 11.73
CA THR A 120 -8.35 10.47 12.25
C THR A 120 -8.92 10.99 13.56
N GLN A 121 -9.93 10.33 14.12
CA GLN A 121 -10.43 10.61 15.47
C GLN A 121 -9.62 9.92 16.57
N LYS A 122 -8.68 9.04 16.19
CA LYS A 122 -7.87 8.22 17.11
C LYS A 122 -6.41 8.26 16.69
N ASN A 123 -5.51 8.12 17.65
CA ASN A 123 -4.09 7.86 17.38
C ASN A 123 -3.88 6.41 16.93
N LEU A 124 -2.81 6.15 16.18
CA LEU A 124 -2.41 4.83 15.67
C LEU A 124 -2.30 3.79 16.80
N SER A 125 -1.80 4.20 17.97
CA SER A 125 -1.64 3.34 19.15
C SER A 125 -2.98 2.78 19.66
N GLU A 126 -4.08 3.49 19.47
CA GLU A 126 -5.43 3.08 19.89
C GLU A 126 -5.99 1.94 19.00
N PHE A 127 -5.39 1.69 17.85
CA PHE A 127 -5.74 0.57 16.98
C PHE A 127 -5.03 -0.73 17.34
N ARG A 128 -3.94 -0.69 18.13
CA ARG A 128 -3.18 -1.90 18.52
C ARG A 128 -4.09 -2.96 19.16
N GLY A 129 -4.94 -2.55 20.12
CA GLY A 129 -5.84 -3.45 20.82
C GLY A 129 -6.88 -4.11 19.91
N GLN A 130 -7.23 -3.45 18.80
CA GLN A 130 -8.20 -3.95 17.84
C GLN A 130 -7.61 -5.08 16.97
N LEU A 131 -6.28 -5.26 16.93
CA LEU A 131 -5.66 -6.42 16.27
C LEU A 131 -6.09 -7.76 16.87
N LYS A 132 -6.68 -7.76 18.08
CA LYS A 132 -7.28 -8.94 18.70
C LYS A 132 -8.52 -9.45 17.95
N SER A 133 -9.19 -8.64 17.14
CA SER A 133 -10.32 -9.09 16.33
C SER A 133 -9.89 -9.73 15.00
N ILE A 134 -8.62 -9.58 14.61
CA ILE A 134 -8.09 -10.08 13.34
C ILE A 134 -7.42 -11.43 13.61
N LEU A 135 -8.03 -12.51 13.13
CA LEU A 135 -7.46 -13.85 13.24
C LEU A 135 -6.19 -13.94 12.39
N PHE A 136 -5.07 -14.33 13.00
CA PHE A 136 -3.86 -14.68 12.27
C PHE A 136 -3.91 -16.15 11.85
N HIS A 137 -4.14 -17.06 12.81
CA HIS A 137 -4.32 -18.48 12.56
C HIS A 137 -4.94 -19.17 13.78
N GLU A 138 -5.79 -20.20 13.59
CA GLU A 138 -6.53 -20.87 14.67
C GLU A 138 -5.65 -21.35 15.84
N LYS A 139 -4.44 -21.85 15.54
CA LYS A 139 -3.46 -22.31 16.55
C LYS A 139 -2.51 -21.23 17.06
N LEU A 140 -2.37 -20.10 16.35
CA LEU A 140 -1.39 -19.05 16.66
C LEU A 140 -2.03 -17.77 17.20
N GLY A 141 -3.36 -17.73 17.23
CA GLY A 141 -4.17 -16.63 17.75
C GLY A 141 -4.40 -15.53 16.72
N THR A 142 -4.40 -14.32 17.23
CA THR A 142 -4.77 -13.08 16.55
C THR A 142 -3.53 -12.35 16.01
N MET A 143 -3.75 -11.31 15.20
CA MET A 143 -2.66 -10.41 14.80
C MET A 143 -2.03 -9.72 16.01
N LEU A 144 -2.78 -9.46 17.08
CA LEU A 144 -2.20 -8.95 18.33
C LEU A 144 -1.23 -9.96 18.93
N ASP A 145 -1.61 -11.23 19.01
CA ASP A 145 -0.76 -12.29 19.57
C ASP A 145 0.54 -12.44 18.75
N LYS A 146 0.44 -12.34 17.42
CA LYS A 146 1.60 -12.29 16.52
C LYS A 146 2.51 -11.11 16.84
N MET A 147 1.96 -9.89 16.91
CA MET A 147 2.77 -8.70 17.13
C MET A 147 3.38 -8.64 18.52
N VAL A 148 2.77 -9.26 19.53
CA VAL A 148 3.38 -9.45 20.85
C VAL A 148 4.59 -10.40 20.78
N ARG A 149 4.52 -11.49 20.02
CA ARG A 149 5.69 -12.37 19.81
C ARG A 149 6.83 -11.64 19.10
N VAL A 150 6.50 -10.86 18.06
CA VAL A 150 7.46 -10.01 17.34
C VAL A 150 8.12 -9.01 18.30
N GLU A 151 7.33 -8.27 19.10
CA GLU A 151 7.85 -7.31 20.08
C GLU A 151 8.81 -7.93 21.10
N ASN A 152 8.60 -9.19 21.49
CA ASN A 152 9.45 -9.87 22.45
C ASN A 152 10.83 -10.26 21.90
N VAL A 153 10.98 -10.43 20.58
CA VAL A 153 12.23 -10.92 19.97
C VAL A 153 13.08 -9.83 19.33
N VAL A 154 12.50 -8.66 19.02
CA VAL A 154 13.20 -7.64 18.22
C VAL A 154 14.48 -7.10 18.87
N ALA A 155 14.56 -7.06 20.20
CA ALA A 155 15.75 -6.57 20.90
C ALA A 155 16.95 -7.51 20.73
N GLU A 156 16.73 -8.82 20.91
CA GLU A 156 17.76 -9.83 20.69
C GLU A 156 18.12 -9.92 19.20
N LEU A 157 17.11 -9.87 18.33
CA LEU A 157 17.31 -9.91 16.89
C LEU A 157 18.14 -8.71 16.38
N THR A 158 17.96 -7.52 16.97
CA THR A 158 18.78 -6.35 16.66
C THR A 158 20.27 -6.66 16.85
N LEU A 159 20.63 -7.31 17.97
CA LEU A 159 22.01 -7.68 18.27
C LEU A 159 22.52 -8.79 17.34
N VAL A 160 21.70 -9.81 17.08
CA VAL A 160 22.05 -10.94 16.20
C VAL A 160 22.31 -10.49 14.77
N LEU A 161 21.56 -9.51 14.27
CA LEU A 161 21.74 -8.92 12.94
C LEU A 161 22.95 -7.97 12.86
N GLY A 162 23.67 -7.75 13.96
CA GLY A 162 24.81 -6.83 14.01
C GLY A 162 24.41 -5.35 13.92
N ILE A 163 23.14 -5.04 14.15
CA ILE A 163 22.63 -3.67 14.17
C ILE A 163 22.98 -3.03 15.51
N ASN A 164 23.26 -1.72 15.48
CA ASN A 164 23.70 -0.98 16.66
C ASN A 164 22.67 -1.07 17.79
N GLU A 165 23.10 -1.44 19.00
CA GLU A 165 22.25 -1.55 20.19
C GLU A 165 21.47 -0.26 20.52
N ARG A 166 21.97 0.91 20.08
CA ARG A 166 21.29 2.20 20.23
C ARG A 166 19.96 2.27 19.46
N MET A 167 19.75 1.38 18.48
CA MET A 167 18.50 1.28 17.72
C MET A 167 17.42 0.50 18.46
N ILE A 168 17.75 -0.27 19.52
CA ILE A 168 16.79 -1.11 20.23
C ILE A 168 15.55 -0.33 20.71
N PRO A 169 15.65 0.89 21.28
CA PRO A 169 14.47 1.67 21.66
C PRO A 169 13.55 1.97 20.46
N VAL A 170 14.11 2.42 19.33
CA VAL A 170 13.36 2.73 18.11
C VAL A 170 12.65 1.49 17.56
N VAL A 171 13.37 0.36 17.53
CA VAL A 171 12.82 -0.92 17.06
C VAL A 171 11.67 -1.39 17.95
N LYS A 172 11.82 -1.29 19.28
CA LYS A 172 10.77 -1.66 20.24
C LYS A 172 9.55 -0.77 20.08
N ASP A 173 9.74 0.55 20.03
CA ASP A 173 8.63 1.48 19.87
C ASP A 173 7.88 1.20 18.55
N ALA A 174 8.60 0.96 17.45
CA ALA A 174 7.99 0.54 16.19
C ALA A 174 7.24 -0.79 16.32
N ALA A 175 7.80 -1.81 17.00
CA ALA A 175 7.13 -3.09 17.21
C ALA A 175 5.82 -2.98 18.02
N THR A 176 5.72 -2.02 18.94
CA THR A 176 4.47 -1.75 19.67
C THR A 176 3.36 -1.18 18.78
N LEU A 177 3.69 -0.55 17.66
CA LEU A 177 2.70 0.04 16.75
C LEU A 177 2.53 -0.75 15.46
N ALA A 178 3.46 -1.66 15.19
CA ALA A 178 3.51 -2.45 13.97
C ALA A 178 2.20 -3.16 13.66
N MET A 179 1.77 -3.02 12.41
CA MET A 179 0.52 -3.55 11.85
C MET A 179 -0.78 -3.04 12.50
N SER A 180 -0.74 -2.04 13.40
CA SER A 180 -1.95 -1.46 14.00
C SER A 180 -2.88 -0.83 12.97
N ASP A 181 -2.33 -0.39 11.84
CA ASP A 181 -3.09 0.14 10.72
C ASP A 181 -4.02 -0.90 10.07
N LEU A 182 -3.76 -2.20 10.20
CA LEU A 182 -4.66 -3.26 9.72
C LEU A 182 -6.06 -3.19 10.34
N ALA A 183 -6.19 -2.61 11.53
CA ALA A 183 -7.48 -2.43 12.20
C ALA A 183 -8.15 -1.08 11.89
N THR A 184 -7.54 -0.25 11.05
CA THR A 184 -8.11 1.04 10.64
C THR A 184 -9.18 0.81 9.56
N SER A 185 -10.19 1.69 9.55
CA SER A 185 -11.32 1.58 8.62
C SER A 185 -10.83 1.68 7.17
N ILE A 186 -9.87 2.57 6.91
CA ILE A 186 -9.36 2.78 5.55
C ILE A 186 -8.58 1.56 5.04
N VAL A 187 -7.79 0.89 5.87
CA VAL A 187 -7.02 -0.30 5.46
C VAL A 187 -7.93 -1.53 5.39
N THR A 188 -8.99 -1.57 6.20
CA THR A 188 -10.01 -2.62 6.08
C THR A 188 -10.70 -2.57 4.72
N GLU A 189 -11.05 -1.37 4.23
CA GLU A 189 -11.61 -1.20 2.87
C GLU A 189 -10.54 -1.37 1.79
N PHE A 190 -9.36 -0.76 1.97
CA PHE A 190 -8.28 -0.70 1.00
C PHE A 190 -7.03 -1.37 1.53
N THR A 191 -7.02 -2.71 1.58
CA THR A 191 -5.93 -3.50 2.17
C THR A 191 -4.54 -3.24 1.57
N SER A 192 -4.48 -2.76 0.32
CA SER A 192 -3.23 -2.36 -0.33
C SER A 192 -2.55 -1.12 0.30
N LEU A 193 -3.25 -0.41 1.19
CA LEU A 193 -2.73 0.72 1.96
C LEU A 193 -2.05 0.32 3.28
N ALA A 194 -2.02 -0.97 3.60
CA ALA A 194 -1.28 -1.46 4.77
C ALA A 194 0.21 -1.04 4.71
N GLY A 195 0.78 -0.66 5.84
CA GLY A 195 2.12 -0.08 5.98
C GLY A 195 2.20 1.39 5.57
N ILE A 196 1.59 1.76 4.43
CA ILE A 196 1.51 3.16 3.98
C ILE A 196 0.75 3.99 5.01
N MET A 197 -0.42 3.50 5.44
CA MET A 197 -1.23 4.20 6.45
C MET A 197 -0.62 4.12 7.84
N ALA A 198 0.11 3.04 8.18
CA ALA A 198 0.87 2.99 9.43
C ALA A 198 1.87 4.15 9.53
N ARG A 199 2.67 4.38 8.47
CA ARG A 199 3.57 5.53 8.41
C ARG A 199 2.82 6.86 8.45
N HIS A 200 1.78 7.00 7.62
CA HIS A 200 1.01 8.24 7.56
C HIS A 200 0.44 8.64 8.91
N TYR A 201 -0.20 7.69 9.62
CA TYR A 201 -0.75 7.93 10.94
C TYR A 201 0.33 8.16 11.99
N ALA A 202 1.45 7.44 11.94
CA ALA A 202 2.57 7.68 12.84
C ALA A 202 3.14 9.11 12.73
N LEU A 203 3.35 9.59 11.50
CA LEU A 203 3.82 10.96 11.25
C LEU A 203 2.78 12.00 11.71
N ARG A 204 1.50 11.77 11.42
CA ARG A 204 0.40 12.65 11.85
C ARG A 204 0.33 12.75 13.38
N ASP A 205 0.57 11.65 14.09
CA ASP A 205 0.53 11.57 15.55
C ASP A 205 1.82 12.14 16.20
N GLY A 206 2.77 12.63 15.40
CA GLY A 206 4.00 13.26 15.87
C GLY A 206 5.11 12.28 16.27
N LEU A 207 5.04 11.03 15.81
CA LEU A 207 6.09 10.04 16.06
C LEU A 207 7.35 10.34 15.23
N PRO A 208 8.55 9.99 15.74
CA PRO A 208 9.80 10.08 15.00
C PRO A 208 9.74 9.39 13.63
N GLU A 209 10.33 10.02 12.62
CA GLU A 209 10.37 9.51 11.24
C GLU A 209 10.95 8.09 11.15
N GLN A 210 11.96 7.76 11.96
CA GLN A 210 12.56 6.42 12.00
C GLN A 210 11.55 5.33 12.42
N ILE A 211 10.61 5.66 13.31
CA ILE A 211 9.53 4.74 13.70
C ILE A 211 8.52 4.63 12.57
N ALA A 212 8.09 5.77 12.00
CA ALA A 212 7.12 5.78 10.92
C ALA A 212 7.61 5.01 9.67
N GLU A 213 8.88 5.16 9.30
CA GLU A 213 9.49 4.40 8.21
C GLU A 213 9.57 2.89 8.54
N ALA A 214 9.95 2.50 9.75
CA ALA A 214 9.95 1.09 10.15
C ALA A 214 8.55 0.44 10.04
N LEU A 215 7.49 1.19 10.38
CA LEU A 215 6.10 0.75 10.26
C LEU A 215 5.64 0.58 8.80
N PHE A 216 6.20 1.33 7.87
CA PHE A 216 5.99 1.10 6.44
C PHE A 216 6.80 -0.10 5.95
N GLU A 217 8.08 -0.14 6.30
CA GLU A 217 9.05 -1.12 5.82
C GLU A 217 8.76 -2.56 6.29
N ILE A 218 8.06 -2.77 7.42
CA ILE A 218 7.64 -4.12 7.85
C ILE A 218 6.87 -4.89 6.77
N THR A 219 6.13 -4.18 5.92
CA THR A 219 5.34 -4.78 4.84
C THR A 219 6.17 -5.07 3.58
N LEU A 220 7.39 -4.54 3.48
CA LEU A 220 8.25 -4.62 2.31
C LEU A 220 9.24 -5.80 2.36
N PRO A 221 9.58 -6.43 1.23
CA PRO A 221 8.93 -6.28 -0.08
C PRO A 221 7.56 -6.99 -0.11
N ARG A 222 6.56 -6.38 -0.74
CA ARG A 222 5.19 -6.94 -0.86
C ARG A 222 5.07 -7.94 -2.01
N PHE A 223 5.87 -7.75 -3.05
CA PHE A 223 5.92 -8.58 -4.26
C PHE A 223 7.33 -8.58 -4.86
N SER A 224 7.57 -9.47 -5.82
CA SER A 224 8.86 -9.55 -6.52
C SER A 224 9.15 -8.25 -7.28
N GLY A 225 10.30 -7.63 -7.04
CA GLY A 225 10.67 -6.34 -7.64
C GLY A 225 10.08 -5.11 -6.94
N ASP A 226 9.48 -5.27 -5.75
CA ASP A 226 9.12 -4.13 -4.88
C ASP A 226 10.39 -3.49 -4.28
N VAL A 227 10.23 -2.32 -3.66
CA VAL A 227 11.32 -1.65 -2.97
C VAL A 227 11.80 -2.46 -1.75
N PHE A 228 13.10 -2.38 -1.49
CA PHE A 228 13.73 -3.02 -0.34
C PHE A 228 13.71 -2.13 0.90
N LEU A 229 13.78 -2.77 2.06
CA LEU A 229 13.95 -2.13 3.35
C LEU A 229 15.29 -1.39 3.40
N LYS A 230 15.31 -0.20 3.98
CA LYS A 230 16.49 0.65 4.05
C LYS A 230 16.91 0.94 5.47
N THR A 231 15.96 1.03 6.40
CA THR A 231 16.26 1.39 7.78
C THR A 231 16.60 0.17 8.62
N ASP A 232 17.55 0.32 9.54
CA ASP A 232 17.88 -0.72 10.52
C ASP A 232 16.63 -1.19 11.28
N ALA A 233 15.76 -0.24 11.68
CA ALA A 233 14.54 -0.56 12.41
C ALA A 233 13.53 -1.35 11.56
N GLY A 234 13.34 -0.97 10.30
CA GLY A 234 12.50 -1.70 9.37
C GLY A 234 13.04 -3.10 9.05
N ILE A 235 14.35 -3.24 8.87
CA ILE A 235 15.02 -4.53 8.66
C ILE A 235 14.74 -5.47 9.85
N VAL A 236 15.02 -5.06 11.09
CA VAL A 236 14.79 -5.92 12.27
C VAL A 236 13.32 -6.32 12.36
N LEU A 237 12.42 -5.36 12.20
CA LEU A 237 10.99 -5.56 12.40
C LEU A 237 10.40 -6.51 11.34
N ALA A 238 10.80 -6.34 10.08
CA ALA A 238 10.32 -7.20 9.00
C ALA A 238 10.93 -8.61 9.07
N VAL A 239 12.21 -8.74 9.48
CA VAL A 239 12.82 -10.06 9.72
C VAL A 239 12.09 -10.77 10.86
N ALA A 240 11.84 -10.08 11.98
CA ALA A 240 11.10 -10.64 13.11
C ALA A 240 9.69 -11.12 12.70
N ASP A 241 8.95 -10.31 11.96
CA ASP A 241 7.60 -10.65 11.48
C ASP A 241 7.58 -11.89 10.57
N ARG A 242 8.54 -11.97 9.66
CA ARG A 242 8.69 -13.11 8.73
C ARG A 242 9.12 -14.38 9.46
N LEU A 243 10.06 -14.27 10.41
CA LEU A 243 10.49 -15.41 11.23
C LEU A 243 9.35 -15.92 12.10
N ASP A 244 8.56 -15.04 12.74
CA ASP A 244 7.36 -15.45 13.50
C ASP A 244 6.39 -16.22 12.59
N SER A 245 6.13 -15.68 11.40
CA SER A 245 5.22 -16.30 10.43
C SER A 245 5.73 -17.66 10.00
N LEU A 246 7.02 -17.80 9.65
CA LEU A 246 7.61 -19.06 9.23
C LEU A 246 7.60 -20.09 10.38
N VAL A 247 8.19 -19.76 11.53
CA VAL A 247 8.30 -20.69 12.65
C VAL A 247 6.91 -21.09 13.16
N GLY A 248 6.01 -20.11 13.33
CA GLY A 248 4.65 -20.34 13.82
C GLY A 248 3.83 -21.20 12.88
N LEU A 249 3.80 -20.88 11.58
CA LEU A 249 2.97 -21.61 10.62
C LEU A 249 3.53 -23.01 10.33
N PHE A 250 4.85 -23.20 10.27
CA PHE A 250 5.42 -24.55 10.22
C PHE A 250 5.08 -25.36 11.47
N GLY A 251 5.21 -24.76 12.66
CA GLY A 251 4.83 -25.41 13.94
C GLY A 251 3.33 -25.73 14.03
N ALA A 252 2.48 -24.96 13.36
CA ALA A 252 1.04 -25.21 13.27
C ALA A 252 0.66 -26.31 12.28
N GLY A 253 1.61 -26.79 11.47
CA GLY A 253 1.41 -27.79 10.41
C GLY A 253 1.00 -27.21 9.06
N CYS A 254 1.20 -25.91 8.84
CA CYS A 254 0.82 -25.18 7.63
C CYS A 254 1.94 -25.15 6.57
N GLN A 255 2.88 -26.09 6.61
CA GLN A 255 3.96 -26.17 5.62
C GLN A 255 3.42 -26.21 4.18
N PRO A 256 4.05 -25.49 3.24
CA PRO A 256 3.60 -25.47 1.86
C PRO A 256 3.86 -26.83 1.20
N SER A 257 2.99 -27.25 0.28
CA SER A 257 3.20 -28.39 -0.60
C SER A 257 3.78 -27.93 -1.95
N SER A 258 4.09 -28.88 -2.83
CA SER A 258 4.54 -28.57 -4.20
C SER A 258 3.48 -27.80 -5.00
N SER A 259 2.19 -28.02 -4.72
CA SER A 259 1.06 -27.46 -5.46
C SER A 259 0.35 -26.32 -4.73
N ASN A 260 0.53 -26.17 -3.42
CA ASN A 260 -0.24 -25.21 -2.63
C ASN A 260 0.60 -24.52 -1.54
N ASP A 261 0.40 -23.21 -1.40
CA ASP A 261 1.00 -22.38 -0.35
C ASP A 261 -0.02 -21.33 0.12
N PRO A 262 -0.99 -21.75 0.95
CA PRO A 262 -2.13 -20.90 1.31
C PRO A 262 -1.75 -19.68 2.14
N PHE A 263 -0.62 -19.73 2.85
CA PHE A 263 -0.12 -18.64 3.69
C PHE A 263 1.05 -17.86 3.04
N GLY A 264 1.44 -18.22 1.82
CA GLY A 264 2.54 -17.56 1.11
C GLY A 264 3.91 -17.72 1.78
N LEU A 265 4.15 -18.85 2.46
CA LEU A 265 5.40 -19.14 3.18
C LEU A 265 6.64 -19.11 2.27
N ARG A 266 6.50 -19.52 1.00
CA ARG A 266 7.59 -19.40 0.02
C ARG A 266 7.95 -17.94 -0.24
N ARG A 267 6.95 -17.07 -0.42
CA ARG A 267 7.17 -15.64 -0.62
C ARG A 267 7.78 -14.99 0.62
N ILE A 268 7.30 -15.36 1.81
CA ILE A 268 7.87 -14.90 3.08
C ILE A 268 9.34 -15.30 3.18
N SER A 269 9.68 -16.53 2.81
CA SER A 269 11.07 -17.03 2.81
C SER A 269 11.96 -16.27 1.82
N TYR A 270 11.48 -16.01 0.61
CA TYR A 270 12.23 -15.20 -0.38
C TYR A 270 12.41 -13.75 0.05
N GLY A 271 11.54 -13.21 0.91
CA GLY A 271 11.72 -11.88 1.46
C GLY A 271 12.80 -11.78 2.54
N LEU A 272 13.35 -12.91 3.01
CA LEU A 272 14.43 -12.97 4.01
C LEU A 272 15.84 -13.16 3.41
N VAL A 273 15.94 -13.68 2.19
CA VAL A 273 17.21 -14.08 1.53
C VAL A 273 17.46 -13.21 0.32
#